data_AF-A0A2M8DZ84-F1
#
_entry.id   AF-A0A2M8DZ84-F1
#
_cell.length_a   1.000
_cell.length_b   1.000
_cell.length_c   1.000
_cell.angle_alpha   90.00
_cell.angle_beta   90.00
_cell.angle_gamma   90.00
#
_symmetry.space_group_name_H-M   'P 1'
#
loop_
_entity.id
_entity.type
_entity.pdbx_description
1 polymer ?
#
loop_
_entity_poly.entity_id
_entity_poly.type
_entity_poly.pdbx_seq_one_letter_code
_entity_poly.pdbx_strand_id
1 'polypeptide(L)' 'APLAPLLREQIAQGRVSGEHHAGRWIDVGTPQRLHELDSQLRAHLHD' A
#
# COMPACT_ATOMS: atom_id res chain seq x y z
N ALA A 1 21.14 1.46 3.24
CA ALA A 1 20.81 1.44 1.80
C ALA A 1 19.30 1.67 1.64
N PRO A 2 18.81 2.23 0.51
CA PRO A 2 17.38 2.22 0.22
C PRO A 2 16.85 0.78 0.24
N LEU A 3 15.58 0.60 0.59
CA LEU A 3 14.98 -0.72 0.79
C LEU A 3 14.97 -1.57 -0.49
N ALA A 4 14.73 -0.94 -1.65
CA ALA A 4 14.54 -1.66 -2.91
C ALA A 4 15.76 -2.52 -3.35
N PRO A 5 17.02 -2.03 -3.33
CA PRO A 5 18.18 -2.87 -3.60
C PRO A 5 18.32 -4.08 -2.66
N LEU A 6 18.06 -3.90 -1.37
CA LEU A 6 18.14 -4.98 -0.38
C LEU A 6 17.11 -6.07 -0.68
N LEU A 7 15.85 -5.68 -0.95
CA LEU A 7 14.80 -6.63 -1.30
C LEU A 7 15.15 -7.44 -2.56
N ARG A 8 15.69 -6.79 -3.60
CA ARG A 8 16.09 -7.47 -4.85
C ARG A 8 17.16 -8.53 -4.60
N GLU A 9 18.16 -8.22 -3.78
CA GLU A 9 19.21 -9.17 -3.44
C GLU A 9 18.67 -10.41 -2.73
N GLN A 10 17.73 -10.22 -1.79
CA GLN A 10 17.16 -11.33 -1.02
C GLN A 10 16.15 -12.14 -1.84
N ILE A 11 15.39 -11.51 -2.75
CA ILE A 11 14.52 -12.19 -3.73
C ILE A 11 15.36 -13.11 -4.62
N ALA A 12 16.50 -12.65 -5.13
CA ALA A 12 17.39 -13.46 -5.96
C ALA A 12 17.93 -14.71 -5.24
N GLN A 13 17.96 -14.68 -3.90
CA GLN A 13 18.41 -15.79 -3.06
C GLN A 13 17.24 -16.65 -2.55
N GLY A 14 16.02 -16.44 -3.06
CA GLY A 14 14.83 -17.21 -2.68
C GLY A 14 14.39 -16.99 -1.23
N ARG A 15 14.82 -15.91 -0.59
CA ARG A 15 14.55 -15.64 0.84
C ARG A 15 13.34 -14.74 1.10
N VAL A 16 12.65 -14.32 0.06
CA VAL A 16 11.49 -13.44 0.15
C VAL A 16 10.30 -14.12 -0.52
N SER A 17 9.22 -14.26 0.23
CA SER A 17 7.90 -14.63 -0.30
C SER A 17 7.04 -13.39 -0.48
N GLY A 18 5.89 -13.56 -1.13
CA GLY A 18 4.87 -12.52 -1.23
C GLY A 18 3.49 -13.14 -1.20
N GLU A 19 2.51 -12.34 -0.83
CA GLU A 19 1.09 -12.69 -0.88
C GLU A 19 0.32 -11.61 -1.66
N HIS A 20 -0.81 -12.01 -2.23
CA HIS A 20 -1.71 -11.08 -2.92
C HIS A 20 -2.79 -10.60 -1.96
N HIS A 21 -2.75 -9.31 -1.61
CA HIS A 21 -3.83 -8.66 -0.87
C HIS A 21 -4.99 -8.32 -1.82
N ALA A 22 -6.11 -9.01 -1.70
CA ALA A 22 -7.28 -8.83 -2.56
C ALA A 22 -8.23 -7.70 -2.09
N GLY A 23 -7.95 -7.08 -0.94
CA GLY A 23 -8.74 -5.97 -0.40
C GLY A 23 -8.39 -4.64 -1.05
N ARG A 24 -9.19 -3.62 -0.72
CA ARG A 24 -8.94 -2.25 -1.15
C ARG A 24 -7.72 -1.70 -0.40
N TRP A 25 -6.70 -1.33 -1.16
CA TRP A 25 -5.50 -0.66 -0.66
C TRP A 25 -5.38 0.74 -1.28
N ILE A 26 -5.02 1.74 -0.49
CA ILE A 26 -4.88 3.14 -0.94
C ILE A 26 -3.57 3.71 -0.42
N ASP A 27 -2.75 4.27 -1.33
CA ASP A 27 -1.48 4.92 -1.02
C ASP A 27 -1.68 6.38 -0.55
N VAL A 28 -1.74 6.60 0.76
CA VAL A 28 -1.91 7.95 1.33
C VAL A 28 -0.56 8.60 1.61
N GLY A 29 0.12 9.01 0.54
CA GLY A 29 1.43 9.69 0.61
C GLY A 29 1.35 11.22 0.73
N THR A 30 0.17 11.82 0.62
CA THR A 30 -0.01 13.29 0.66
C THR A 30 -1.28 13.69 1.43
N PRO A 31 -1.35 14.93 1.95
CA PRO A 31 -2.57 15.45 2.59
C PRO A 31 -3.81 15.40 1.68
N GLN A 32 -3.65 15.65 0.38
CA GLN A 32 -4.75 15.62 -0.59
C GLN A 32 -5.33 14.20 -0.71
N ARG A 33 -4.48 13.17 -0.81
CA ARG A 33 -4.93 11.77 -0.87
C ARG A 33 -5.64 11.33 0.41
N LEU A 34 -5.25 11.87 1.57
CA LEU A 34 -5.95 11.63 2.83
C LEU A 34 -7.37 12.22 2.80
N HIS A 35 -7.50 13.46 2.35
CA HIS A 35 -8.79 14.15 2.27
C HIS A 35 -9.77 13.45 1.31
N GLU A 36 -9.26 12.98 0.17
CA GLU A 36 -10.04 12.17 -0.78
C GLU A 36 -10.53 10.87 -0.16
N LEU A 37 -9.65 10.15 0.55
CA LEU A 37 -10.02 8.92 1.25
C LEU A 37 -11.10 9.17 2.30
N ASP A 38 -10.94 10.20 3.13
CA ASP A 38 -11.92 10.58 4.15
C ASP A 38 -13.29 10.87 3.55
N SER A 39 -13.33 11.59 2.43
CA SER A 39 -14.58 11.92 1.73
C SER A 39 -15.29 10.66 1.24
N GLN A 40 -14.55 9.72 0.64
CA GLN A 40 -15.11 8.44 0.19
C GLN A 40 -15.67 7.59 1.34
N LEU A 41 -14.94 7.52 2.46
CA LEU A 41 -15.37 6.73 3.63
C LEU A 41 -16.62 7.32 4.28
N ARG A 42 -16.71 8.65 4.42
CA ARG A 42 -17.90 9.31 4.97
C ARG A 42 -19.13 9.16 4.10
N ALA A 43 -18.96 9.12 2.77
CA ALA A 43 -20.05 8.85 1.84
C ALA A 43 -20.59 7.41 2.01
N HIS A 44 -19.70 6.42 2.13
CA HIS A 44 -20.10 5.02 2.32
C HIS A 44 -20.75 4.72 3.68
N LEU A 45 -20.58 5.59 4.69
CA LEU A 45 -21.19 5.43 6.01
C LEU A 45 -22.64 5.95 6.08
N HIS A 46 -23.13 6.63 5.04
CA HIS A 46 -24.50 7.15 4.98
C HIS A 46 -25.46 6.26 4.16
N ASP A 47 -24.96 5.17 3.56
CA ASP A 47 -25.74 4.10 2.93
C ASP A 47 -26.05 2.98 3.94
#